data_AF-A0A9P4L826-F1
#
_entry.id   AF-A0A9P4L826-F1
#
_cell.length_a   1.000
_cell.length_b   1.000
_cell.length_c   1.000
_cell.angle_alpha   90.00
_cell.angle_beta   90.00
_cell.angle_gamma   90.00
#
_symmetry.space_group_name_H-M   'P 1'
#
loop_
_entity.id
_entity.type
_entity.pdbx_description
1 polymer ?
#
loop_
_entity_poly.entity_id
_entity_poly.type
_entity_poly.pdbx_seq_one_letter_code
_entity_poly.pdbx_strand_id
1 'polypeptide(L)'
;MNTIPLFLTPFAAGVQSCRHRIVLRRAESHLLKAVALYYPIVDQVKPTLSEEQQAFLSTKIMLVQHAIDELEQHAALHPSTSIKPRLKVAKRALRLVQRLLEDDPE
;
A
#
# COMPACT_ATOMS: atom_id res chain seq x y z
N MET A 1 -42.03 -28.34 5.75
CA MET A 1 -40.62 -28.56 5.39
C MET A 1 -40.17 -27.37 4.56
N ASN A 2 -39.44 -26.42 5.15
CA ASN A 2 -38.97 -25.23 4.43
C ASN A 2 -37.69 -25.58 3.67
N THR A 3 -37.81 -25.76 2.36
CA THR A 3 -36.68 -25.81 1.43
C THR A 3 -36.16 -24.38 1.23
N ILE A 4 -34.99 -24.10 1.80
CA ILE A 4 -34.27 -22.84 1.54
C ILE A 4 -33.93 -22.81 0.04
N PRO A 5 -34.30 -21.76 -0.71
CA PRO A 5 -33.99 -21.66 -2.13
C PRO A 5 -32.47 -21.56 -2.31
N LEU A 6 -31.92 -22.46 -3.12
CA LEU A 6 -30.49 -22.62 -3.42
C LEU A 6 -29.83 -21.37 -4.09
N PHE A 7 -30.59 -20.31 -4.34
CA PHE A 7 -30.09 -19.03 -4.87
C PHE A 7 -29.46 -18.12 -3.81
N LEU A 8 -29.49 -18.50 -2.53
CA LEU A 8 -28.76 -17.81 -1.46
C LEU A 8 -27.37 -18.41 -1.19
N THR A 9 -26.91 -19.34 -2.03
CA THR A 9 -25.48 -19.66 -2.07
C THR A 9 -24.78 -18.54 -2.83
N PRO A 10 -23.89 -17.75 -2.21
CA PRO A 10 -23.09 -16.80 -2.96
C PRO A 10 -22.32 -17.63 -3.98
N PHE A 11 -22.55 -17.30 -5.25
CA PHE A 11 -21.95 -17.91 -6.42
C PHE A 11 -20.43 -17.99 -6.22
N ALA A 12 -19.97 -19.10 -5.64
CA ALA A 12 -18.57 -19.40 -5.34
C ALA A 12 -17.87 -19.96 -6.59
N ALA A 13 -18.12 -19.32 -7.74
CA ALA A 13 -17.59 -19.70 -9.04
C ALA A 13 -17.30 -18.42 -9.84
N GLY A 14 -16.12 -17.82 -9.61
CA GLY A 14 -15.59 -16.79 -10.52
C GLY A 14 -14.92 -15.56 -9.88
N VAL A 15 -15.07 -15.31 -8.58
CA VAL A 15 -14.27 -14.27 -7.91
C VAL A 15 -12.92 -14.86 -7.51
N GLN A 16 -12.05 -15.11 -8.51
CA GLN A 16 -10.63 -15.30 -8.24
C GLN A 16 -10.13 -14.08 -7.47
N SER A 17 -9.79 -14.27 -6.20
CA SER A 17 -9.39 -13.27 -5.21
C SER A 17 -8.67 -12.05 -5.80
N CYS A 18 -9.40 -11.01 -6.18
CA CYS A 18 -8.84 -9.71 -6.58
C CYS A 18 -8.30 -8.91 -5.38
N ARG A 19 -8.42 -9.45 -4.16
CA ARG A 19 -8.03 -8.78 -2.90
C ARG A 19 -6.58 -8.28 -2.94
N HIS A 20 -5.63 -9.13 -3.29
CA HIS A 20 -4.22 -8.76 -3.44
C HIS A 20 -3.99 -7.60 -4.43
N ARG A 21 -4.72 -7.56 -5.56
CA ARG A 21 -4.65 -6.45 -6.52
C ARG A 21 -5.21 -5.16 -5.93
N ILE A 22 -6.27 -5.25 -5.13
CA ILE A 22 -6.86 -4.09 -4.43
C ILE A 22 -5.87 -3.56 -3.37
N VAL A 23 -5.28 -4.45 -2.56
CA VAL A 23 -4.27 -4.10 -1.55
C VAL A 23 -3.08 -3.40 -2.21
N LEU A 24 -2.57 -3.95 -3.31
CA LEU A 24 -1.49 -3.35 -4.08
C LEU A 24 -1.84 -1.96 -4.63
N ARG A 25 -3.02 -1.79 -5.23
CA ARG A 25 -3.48 -0.48 -5.72
C ARG A 25 -3.62 0.55 -4.59
N ARG A 26 -4.09 0.12 -3.41
CA ARG A 26 -4.19 1.00 -2.23
C ARG A 26 -2.81 1.41 -1.73
N ALA A 27 -1.85 0.48 -1.66
CA ALA A 27 -0.47 0.78 -1.31
C ALA A 27 0.16 1.79 -2.27
N GLU A 28 -0.01 1.59 -3.58
CA GLU A 28 0.45 2.54 -4.60
C GLU A 28 -0.19 3.92 -4.44
N SER A 29 -1.50 3.99 -4.14
CA SER A 29 -2.18 5.25 -3.87
C SER A 29 -1.65 5.95 -2.61
N HIS A 30 -1.34 5.21 -1.55
CA HIS A 30 -0.74 5.78 -0.34
C HIS A 30 0.68 6.30 -0.59
N LEU A 31 1.49 5.59 -1.37
CA LEU A 31 2.81 6.05 -1.81
C LEU A 31 2.72 7.33 -2.63
N LEU A 32 1.78 7.41 -3.59
CA LEU A 32 1.58 8.63 -4.38
C LEU A 32 1.17 9.82 -3.50
N LYS A 33 0.31 9.60 -2.51
CA LYS A 33 -0.08 10.66 -1.55
C LYS A 33 1.10 11.10 -0.67
N ALA A 34 1.97 10.19 -0.28
CA ALA A 34 3.19 10.50 0.47
C ALA A 34 4.16 11.34 -0.39
N VAL A 35 4.39 10.94 -1.64
CA VAL A 35 5.25 11.69 -2.57
C VAL A 35 4.69 13.07 -2.90
N ALA A 36 3.38 13.18 -3.12
CA ALA A 36 2.71 14.45 -3.41
C ALA A 36 2.83 15.48 -2.27
N LEU A 37 3.08 15.02 -1.04
CA LEU A 37 3.30 15.87 0.12
C LEU A 37 4.74 16.42 0.17
N TYR A 38 5.72 15.67 -0.36
CA TYR A 38 7.13 16.10 -0.44
C TYR A 38 7.47 16.92 -1.69
N TYR A 39 6.83 16.65 -2.83
CA TYR A 39 7.15 17.33 -4.08
C TYR A 39 7.11 18.87 -4.01
N PRO A 40 6.13 19.51 -3.33
CA PRO A 40 6.06 20.97 -3.24
C PRO A 40 7.18 21.63 -2.42
N ILE A 41 7.90 20.86 -1.62
CA ILE A 41 8.91 21.36 -0.69
C ILE A 41 10.31 20.88 -1.03
N VAL A 42 10.48 20.04 -2.05
CA VAL A 42 11.77 19.39 -2.38
C VAL A 42 12.88 20.38 -2.73
N ASP A 43 12.51 21.55 -3.27
CA ASP A 43 13.45 22.63 -3.63
C ASP A 43 13.72 23.60 -2.47
N GLN A 44 13.11 23.39 -1.29
CA GLN A 44 13.36 24.21 -0.12
C GLN A 44 14.69 23.84 0.53
N VAL A 45 15.45 24.84 0.97
CA VAL A 45 16.75 24.66 1.65
C VAL A 45 16.62 23.83 2.94
N LYS A 46 15.42 23.85 3.55
CA LYS A 46 15.01 22.94 4.64
C LYS A 46 13.52 22.62 4.49
N PRO A 47 13.16 21.47 3.90
CA PRO A 47 11.75 21.08 3.77
C PRO A 47 11.20 20.66 5.13
N THR A 48 10.63 21.61 5.88
CA THR A 48 10.01 21.31 7.17
C THR A 48 8.54 20.93 6.97
N LEU A 49 8.19 19.72 7.38
CA LEU A 49 6.79 19.28 7.43
C LEU A 49 6.11 19.81 8.70
N SER A 50 4.86 20.24 8.59
CA SER A 50 4.04 20.50 9.79
C SER A 50 3.76 19.20 10.54
N GLU A 51 3.44 19.28 11.84
CA GLU A 51 3.07 18.11 12.65
C GLU A 51 1.92 17.31 12.02
N GLU A 52 0.93 18.00 11.45
CA GLU A 52 -0.19 17.36 10.74
C GLU A 52 0.28 16.60 9.48
N GLN A 53 1.23 17.17 8.74
CA GLN A 53 1.81 16.54 7.55
C GLN A 53 2.66 15.33 7.94
N GLN A 54 3.46 15.41 9.00
CA GLN A 54 4.22 14.29 9.55
C GLN A 54 3.30 13.15 10.01
N ALA A 55 2.23 13.45 10.75
CA ALA A 55 1.25 12.47 11.20
C ALA A 55 0.52 11.80 10.02
N PHE A 56 0.12 12.59 9.02
CA PHE A 56 -0.49 12.06 7.80
C PHE A 56 0.46 11.11 7.06
N LEU A 57 1.73 11.51 6.92
CA LEU A 57 2.75 10.75 6.22
C LEU A 57 3.09 9.45 6.96
N SER A 58 3.30 9.51 8.28
CA SER A 58 3.50 8.34 9.14
C SER A 58 2.35 7.32 8.97
N THR A 59 1.11 7.81 8.96
CA THR A 59 -0.07 6.97 8.70
C THR A 59 0.00 6.31 7.31
N LYS A 60 0.41 7.04 6.26
CA LYS A 60 0.52 6.44 4.91
C LYS A 60 1.60 5.39 4.84
N ILE A 61 2.76 5.63 5.45
CA ILE A 61 3.87 4.68 5.51
C ILE A 61 3.43 3.40 6.22
N MET A 62 2.76 3.52 7.37
CA MET A 62 2.22 2.39 8.11
C MET A 62 1.27 1.54 7.25
N LEU A 63 0.33 2.20 6.55
CA LEU A 63 -0.62 1.50 5.67
C LEU A 63 0.05 0.81 4.48
N VAL A 64 1.11 1.41 3.91
CA VAL A 64 1.91 0.79 2.85
C VAL A 64 2.69 -0.41 3.38
N GLN A 65 3.28 -0.30 4.57
CA GLN A 65 4.01 -1.40 5.21
C GLN A 65 3.09 -2.60 5.44
N HIS A 66 1.93 -2.39 6.05
CA HIS A 66 0.94 -3.46 6.27
C HIS A 66 0.48 -4.11 4.95
N ALA A 67 0.29 -3.30 3.90
CA ALA A 67 -0.07 -3.82 2.59
C ALA A 67 1.06 -4.64 1.95
N ILE A 68 2.32 -4.24 2.13
CA ILE A 68 3.49 -5.01 1.68
C ILE A 68 3.53 -6.36 2.40
N ASP A 69 3.36 -6.38 3.72
CA ASP A 69 3.41 -7.60 4.52
C ASP A 69 2.33 -8.60 4.06
N GLU A 70 1.10 -8.15 3.83
CA GLU A 70 0.00 -8.97 3.29
C GLU A 70 0.33 -9.51 1.88
N LEU A 71 0.93 -8.69 1.02
CA LEU A 71 1.29 -9.08 -0.35
C LEU A 71 2.47 -10.04 -0.40
N GLU A 72 3.42 -9.94 0.54
CA GLU A 72 4.53 -10.87 0.68
C GLU A 72 4.05 -12.25 1.08
N GLN A 73 3.14 -12.33 2.06
CA GLN A 73 2.49 -13.57 2.44
C GLN A 73 1.76 -14.19 1.24
N HIS A 74 1.01 -13.38 0.48
CA HIS A 74 0.35 -13.87 -0.73
C HIS A 74 1.34 -14.38 -1.79
N ALA A 75 2.43 -13.65 -2.04
CA ALA A 75 3.43 -14.01 -3.04
C ALA A 75 4.26 -15.25 -2.67
N ALA A 76 4.44 -15.51 -1.37
CA ALA A 76 5.05 -16.73 -0.87
C ALA A 76 4.17 -17.96 -1.14
N LEU A 77 2.86 -17.83 -0.94
CA LEU A 77 1.88 -18.89 -1.22
C LEU A 77 1.62 -19.10 -2.72
N HIS A 78 1.89 -18.08 -3.56
CA HIS A 78 1.60 -18.11 -5.00
C HIS A 78 2.83 -17.71 -5.82
N PRO A 79 3.81 -18.61 -6.03
CA PRO A 79 5.10 -18.26 -6.61
C PRO A 79 5.02 -17.73 -8.05
N SER A 80 4.00 -18.12 -8.82
CA SER A 80 3.76 -17.64 -10.20
C SER A 80 2.90 -16.37 -10.27
N THR A 81 2.65 -15.69 -9.15
CA THR A 81 1.81 -14.49 -9.13
C THR A 81 2.44 -13.32 -9.86
N SER A 82 1.62 -12.57 -10.60
CA SER A 82 2.05 -11.37 -11.33
C SER A 82 2.28 -10.14 -10.44
N ILE A 83 2.02 -10.23 -9.13
CA ILE A 83 2.20 -9.09 -8.20
C ILE A 83 3.66 -8.85 -7.80
N LYS A 84 4.54 -9.85 -7.92
CA LYS A 84 5.94 -9.78 -7.43
C LYS A 84 6.72 -8.57 -7.96
N PRO A 85 6.68 -8.23 -9.27
CA PRO A 85 7.40 -7.06 -9.77
C PRO A 85 6.91 -5.75 -9.16
N ARG A 86 5.58 -5.59 -9.02
CA ARG A 86 4.97 -4.38 -8.45
C ARG A 86 5.21 -4.28 -6.94
N LEU A 87 5.20 -5.40 -6.23
CA LEU A 87 5.58 -5.46 -4.82
C LEU A 87 7.03 -4.99 -4.61
N LYS A 88 7.96 -5.41 -5.47
CA LYS A 88 9.36 -4.94 -5.43
C LYS A 88 9.46 -3.43 -5.64
N VAL A 89 8.67 -2.86 -6.56
CA VAL A 89 8.60 -1.40 -6.78
C VAL A 89 8.04 -0.69 -5.55
N ALA A 90 6.94 -1.18 -4.98
CA ALA A 90 6.33 -0.60 -3.78
C ALA A 90 7.30 -0.60 -2.58
N LYS A 91 8.04 -1.68 -2.37
CA LYS A 91 9.10 -1.77 -1.34
C LYS A 91 10.20 -0.75 -1.55
N ARG A 92 10.66 -0.58 -2.79
CA ARG A 92 11.70 0.42 -3.10
C ARG A 92 11.19 1.84 -2.85
N ALA A 93 9.96 2.14 -3.27
CA ALA A 93 9.33 3.44 -3.05
C ALA A 93 9.14 3.74 -1.56
N LEU A 94 8.70 2.75 -0.76
CA LEU A 94 8.55 2.92 0.69
C LEU A 94 9.88 3.32 1.35
N ARG A 95 10.98 2.64 1.01
CA ARG A 95 12.31 2.98 1.54
C ARG A 95 12.75 4.39 1.17
N LEU A 96 12.44 4.85 -0.04
CA LEU A 96 12.75 6.21 -0.45
C LEU A 96 11.97 7.22 0.39
N VAL A 97 10.67 6.99 0.59
CA VAL A 97 9.81 7.84 1.42
C VAL A 97 10.28 7.85 2.88
N GLN A 98 10.71 6.71 3.42
CA GLN A 98 11.25 6.62 4.78
C GLN A 98 12.56 7.39 4.95
N ARG A 99 13.47 7.35 3.97
CA ARG A 99 14.72 8.14 4.02
C ARG A 99 14.45 9.65 4.02
N LEU A 100 13.45 10.10 3.26
CA LEU A 100 13.03 11.50 3.27
C LEU A 100 12.49 11.98 4.63
N LEU A 101 12.16 11.05 5.55
CA LEU A 101 11.81 11.37 6.93
C LEU A 101 13.00 11.31 7.89
N GLU A 102 14.00 10.48 7.60
CA GLU A 102 15.20 10.31 8.44
C GLU A 102 16.23 11.41 8.19
N ASP A 103 16.27 12.00 6.99
CA ASP A 103 17.15 13.10 6.59
C ASP A 103 16.65 14.49 7.07
N ASP A 104 15.93 14.57 8.20
CA ASP A 104 15.60 15.84 8.88
C ASP A 104 16.64 16.05 10.01
N PRO A 105 17.77 16.74 9.76
CA PRO A 105 18.77 16.96 10.78
C PRO A 105 18.29 18.08 11.71
N GLU A 106 18.16 17.77 13.00
CA GLU A 106 18.12 18.77 14.08
C GLU A 106 19.27 19.79 13.95
#